data_AF-A0A7Y5QXQ9-F1
#
_entry.id   AF-A0A7Y5QXQ9-F1
#
_cell.length_a   1.000
_cell.length_b   1.000
_cell.length_c   1.000
_cell.angle_alpha   90.00
_cell.angle_beta   90.00
_cell.angle_gamma   90.00
#
_symmetry.space_group_name_H-M   'P 1'
#
loop_
_entity.id
_entity.type
_entity.pdbx_description
1 polymer ?
#
loop_
_entity_poly.entity_id
_entity_poly.type
_entity_poly.pdbx_seq_one_letter_code
_entity_poly.pdbx_strand_id
1 'polypeptide(L)'
;MRNRILLALALLVGASIAPRAAAAQDSAVRFEIRSVGDSTFTFDVSRAAWVARGQKGIAVDPRRRDGLVARFVVLGVDAGVANALIVGQAQKLTTDHVVLLRPPREHWYASKRFWTGALGGLVAGFLIGHST
;
A
#
# COMPACT_ATOMS: atom_id res chain seq x y z
N MET A 1 -30.08 -38.55 -0.58
CA MET A 1 -28.67 -38.33 -0.98
C MET A 1 -28.42 -36.93 -1.56
N ARG A 2 -29.33 -36.37 -2.38
CA ARG A 2 -29.22 -35.03 -2.98
C ARG A 2 -29.01 -33.88 -1.96
N ASN A 3 -29.72 -33.88 -0.83
CA ASN A 3 -29.58 -32.84 0.19
C ASN A 3 -28.22 -32.83 0.91
N ARG A 4 -27.53 -33.97 0.99
CA ARG A 4 -26.18 -34.06 1.60
C ARG A 4 -25.10 -33.47 0.70
N ILE A 5 -25.28 -33.60 -0.62
CA ILE A 5 -24.36 -33.04 -1.62
C ILE A 5 -24.50 -31.50 -1.64
N LEU A 6 -25.72 -30.98 -1.54
CA LEU A 6 -25.98 -29.54 -1.49
C LEU A 6 -25.41 -28.89 -0.21
N LEU A 7 -25.56 -29.55 0.95
CA LEU A 7 -24.97 -29.09 2.22
C LEU A 7 -23.43 -29.12 2.18
N ALA A 8 -22.83 -30.15 1.56
CA ALA A 8 -21.39 -30.24 1.40
C ALA A 8 -20.85 -29.13 0.48
N LEU A 9 -21.56 -28.79 -0.61
CA LEU A 9 -21.18 -27.69 -1.50
C LEU A 9 -21.26 -26.33 -0.79
N ALA A 10 -22.31 -26.10 0.00
CA ALA A 10 -22.48 -24.84 0.74
C ALA A 10 -21.39 -24.63 1.81
N LEU A 11 -20.98 -25.70 2.51
CA LEU A 11 -19.88 -25.65 3.48
C LEU A 11 -18.51 -25.44 2.81
N LEU A 12 -18.28 -26.02 1.63
CA LEU A 12 -17.05 -25.82 0.86
C LEU A 12 -16.93 -24.38 0.33
N VAL A 13 -18.03 -23.77 -0.11
CA VAL A 13 -18.06 -22.37 -0.54
C VAL A 13 -17.87 -21.43 0.66
N GLY A 14 -18.54 -21.68 1.79
CA GLY A 14 -18.40 -20.88 3.02
C GLY A 14 -16.98 -20.87 3.60
N ALA A 15 -16.26 -22.00 3.56
CA ALA A 15 -14.89 -22.09 4.06
C ALA A 15 -13.86 -21.31 3.21
N SER A 16 -14.17 -21.00 1.95
CA SER A 16 -13.31 -20.22 1.06
C SER A 16 -13.39 -18.70 1.25
N ILE A 17 -14.36 -18.22 2.05
CA ILE A 17 -14.60 -16.79 2.31
C ILE A 17 -14.01 -16.38 3.67
N ALA A 18 -13.23 -17.24 4.33
CA ALA A 18 -12.55 -16.88 5.58
C ALA A 18 -11.73 -15.60 5.36
N PRO A 19 -12.05 -14.48 6.05
CA PRO A 19 -11.30 -13.25 5.90
C PRO A 19 -9.89 -13.53 6.40
N ARG A 20 -8.91 -13.62 5.48
CA ARG A 20 -7.50 -13.62 5.85
C ARG A 20 -7.29 -12.32 6.61
N ALA A 21 -7.02 -12.43 7.91
CA ALA A 21 -6.66 -11.31 8.76
C ALA A 21 -5.65 -10.46 8.00
N ALA A 22 -6.08 -9.26 7.62
CA ALA A 22 -5.26 -8.34 6.86
C ALA A 22 -3.98 -8.13 7.67
N ALA A 23 -2.85 -8.50 7.08
CA ALA A 23 -1.54 -8.12 7.57
C ALA A 23 -1.43 -6.59 7.43
N ALA A 24 -2.06 -5.87 8.36
CA ALA A 24 -2.14 -4.42 8.41
C ALA A 24 -0.87 -3.81 9.02
N GLN A 25 0.25 -4.52 8.94
CA GLN A 25 1.55 -3.94 9.18
C GLN A 25 1.91 -3.16 7.91
N ASP A 26 1.33 -1.96 7.79
CA ASP A 26 1.60 -0.98 6.74
C ASP A 26 3.12 -0.86 6.57
N SER A 27 3.64 -1.48 5.51
CA SER A 27 5.07 -1.53 5.23
C SER A 27 5.52 -0.18 4.69
N ALA A 28 5.97 0.69 5.58
CA ALA A 28 6.71 1.87 5.18
C ALA A 28 8.06 1.43 4.60
N VAL A 29 8.33 1.85 3.37
CA VAL A 29 9.59 1.58 2.67
C VAL A 29 10.58 2.68 3.03
N ARG A 30 11.82 2.27 3.28
CA ARG A 30 12.95 3.13 3.62
C ARG A 30 13.70 3.56 2.37
N PHE A 31 14.03 4.84 2.29
CA PHE A 31 14.80 5.43 1.21
C PHE A 31 15.94 6.28 1.76
N GLU A 32 17.10 6.18 1.13
CA GLU A 32 18.28 6.96 1.51
C GLU A 32 18.21 8.36 0.90
N ILE A 33 18.54 9.36 1.72
CA ILE A 33 18.60 10.76 1.27
C ILE A 33 19.93 10.97 0.55
N ARG A 34 19.86 11.43 -0.70
CA ARG A 34 21.02 11.66 -1.56
C ARG A 34 21.61 13.05 -1.37
N SER A 35 20.76 14.07 -1.28
CA SER A 35 21.19 15.45 -1.06
C SER A 35 20.13 16.23 -0.30
N VAL A 36 20.57 17.22 0.47
CA VAL A 36 19.71 18.13 1.25
C VAL A 36 20.06 19.57 0.85
N GLY A 37 19.06 20.33 0.44
CA GLY A 37 19.11 21.77 0.25
C GLY A 37 18.44 22.51 1.41
N ASP A 38 18.01 23.75 1.19
CA ASP A 38 17.45 24.59 2.26
C ASP A 38 16.09 24.07 2.76
N SER A 39 15.13 23.94 1.84
CA SER A 39 13.77 23.47 2.11
C SER A 39 13.41 22.23 1.30
N THR A 40 14.34 21.74 0.49
CA THR A 40 14.15 20.59 -0.39
C THR A 40 15.25 19.56 -0.18
N PHE A 41 14.97 18.32 -0.55
CA PHE A 41 15.97 17.26 -0.53
C PHE A 41 15.62 16.22 -1.60
N THR A 42 16.62 15.41 -1.96
CA THR A 42 16.43 14.33 -2.93
C THR A 42 16.72 12.97 -2.31
N PHE A 43 16.04 11.94 -2.80
CA PHE A 43 16.23 10.56 -2.34
C PHE A 43 16.06 9.58 -3.49
N ASP A 44 16.73 8.43 -3.41
CA ASP A 44 16.67 7.40 -4.45
C ASP A 44 15.36 6.63 -4.38
N VAL A 45 14.67 6.50 -5.51
CA VAL A 45 13.41 5.74 -5.64
C VAL A 45 13.45 4.75 -6.80
N SER A 46 14.65 4.39 -7.27
CA SER A 46 14.85 3.56 -8.47
C SER A 46 14.17 2.19 -8.36
N ARG A 47 13.99 1.69 -7.14
CA ARG A 47 13.33 0.40 -6.84
C ARG A 47 11.84 0.52 -6.48
N ALA A 48 11.28 1.73 -6.49
CA ALA A 48 9.93 2.02 -6.01
C ALA A 48 9.14 2.85 -7.03
N ALA A 49 8.72 2.20 -8.11
CA ALA A 49 7.96 2.82 -9.20
C ALA A 49 6.59 3.43 -8.78
N TRP A 50 6.11 3.11 -7.57
CA TRP A 50 4.88 3.65 -7.02
C TRP A 50 5.04 5.04 -6.40
N VAL A 51 6.28 5.53 -6.20
CA VAL A 51 6.51 6.86 -5.65
C VAL A 51 6.13 7.90 -6.70
N ALA A 52 5.26 8.84 -6.31
CA ALA A 52 4.71 9.83 -7.24
C ALA A 52 4.61 11.22 -6.59
N ARG A 53 4.45 12.24 -7.44
CA ARG A 53 4.22 13.63 -7.02
C ARG A 53 3.00 13.73 -6.11
N GLY A 54 3.09 14.62 -5.11
CA GLY A 54 2.04 14.88 -4.13
C GLY A 54 2.02 13.90 -2.96
N GLN A 55 2.82 12.83 -3.01
CA GLN A 55 2.88 11.86 -1.94
C GLN A 55 3.54 12.46 -0.70
N LYS A 56 2.95 12.20 0.48
CA LYS A 56 3.44 12.70 1.76
C LYS A 56 4.24 11.61 2.46
N GLY A 57 5.31 12.02 3.12
CA GLY A 57 6.17 11.11 3.88
C GLY A 57 6.80 11.79 5.09
N ILE A 58 7.61 11.01 5.80
CA ILE A 58 8.38 11.47 6.95
C ILE A 58 9.85 11.08 6.80
N ALA A 59 10.73 11.94 7.26
CA ALA A 59 12.14 11.61 7.45
C ALA A 59 12.37 11.29 8.94
N VAL A 60 13.17 10.27 9.20
CA VAL A 60 13.45 9.75 10.54
C VAL A 60 14.94 9.56 10.77
N ASP A 61 15.35 9.60 12.03
CA ASP A 61 16.70 9.27 12.48
C ASP A 61 16.77 7.81 12.95
N PRO A 62 17.39 6.90 12.17
CA PRO A 62 17.50 5.50 12.54
C PRO A 62 18.39 5.28 13.78
N ARG A 63 19.33 6.20 14.07
CA ARG A 63 20.20 6.12 15.27
C ARG A 63 19.44 6.49 16.54
N ARG A 64 18.29 7.16 16.41
CA ARG A 64 17.43 7.60 17.53
C ARG A 64 16.06 6.93 17.50
N ARG A 65 16.03 5.60 17.29
CA ARG A 65 14.81 4.79 17.31
C ARG A 65 13.74 5.30 16.33
N ASP A 66 14.15 5.64 15.11
CA ASP A 66 13.30 6.22 14.06
C ASP A 66 12.59 7.52 14.52
N GLY A 67 13.31 8.37 15.28
CA GLY A 67 12.79 9.65 15.75
C GLY A 67 12.41 10.57 14.59
N LEU A 68 11.28 11.27 14.70
CA LEU A 68 10.80 12.18 13.64
C LEU A 68 11.77 13.35 13.45
N VAL A 69 12.21 13.55 12.22
CA VAL A 69 13.12 14.63 11.82
C VAL A 69 12.37 15.69 11.03
N ALA A 70 11.64 15.26 9.99
CA ALA A 70 10.89 16.14 9.13
C ALA A 70 9.65 15.46 8.51
N ARG A 71 8.70 16.27 8.09
CA ARG A 71 7.57 15.89 7.22
C ARG A 71 7.79 16.53 5.88
N PHE A 72 7.42 15.83 4.81
CA PHE A 72 7.64 16.33 3.46
C PHE A 72 6.55 15.91 2.49
N VAL A 73 6.55 16.54 1.31
CA VAL A 73 5.75 16.18 0.14
C VAL A 73 6.66 16.01 -1.07
N VAL A 74 6.44 14.97 -1.87
CA VAL A 74 7.17 14.72 -3.12
C VAL A 74 6.70 15.74 -4.16
N LEU A 75 7.64 16.51 -4.71
CA LEU A 75 7.38 17.49 -5.78
C LEU A 75 7.40 16.87 -7.16
N GLY A 76 8.23 15.83 -7.37
CA GLY A 76 8.42 15.16 -8.65
C GLY A 76 9.41 14.01 -8.53
N VAL A 77 9.46 13.16 -9.56
CA VAL A 77 10.40 12.05 -9.67
C VAL A 77 11.02 12.08 -11.07
N ASP A 78 12.34 12.22 -11.12
CA ASP A 78 13.10 12.33 -12.35
C ASP A 78 14.23 11.30 -12.33
N ALA A 79 14.31 10.45 -13.36
CA ALA A 79 15.36 9.44 -13.53
C ALA A 79 15.63 8.57 -12.26
N GLY A 80 14.57 8.16 -11.56
CA GLY A 80 14.68 7.34 -10.34
C GLY A 80 15.07 8.12 -9.08
N VAL A 81 15.07 9.45 -9.13
CA VAL A 81 15.34 10.32 -7.99
C VAL A 81 14.11 11.16 -7.70
N ALA A 82 13.63 11.10 -6.46
CA ALA A 82 12.52 11.92 -6.02
C ALA A 82 13.03 13.23 -5.42
N ASN A 83 12.41 14.34 -5.80
CA ASN A 83 12.61 15.65 -5.18
C ASN A 83 11.46 15.92 -4.20
N ALA A 84 11.77 16.27 -2.96
CA ALA A 84 10.80 16.51 -1.91
C ALA A 84 10.96 17.88 -1.28
N LEU A 85 9.82 18.46 -0.89
CA LEU A 85 9.72 19.70 -0.13
C LEU A 85 9.43 19.40 1.33
N ILE A 86 10.23 19.97 2.22
CA ILE A 86 10.02 19.92 3.66
C ILE A 86 8.83 20.82 4.00
N VAL A 87 7.80 20.25 4.62
CA VAL A 87 6.60 20.97 5.05
C VAL A 87 6.57 21.22 6.56
N GLY A 88 7.42 20.52 7.31
CA GLY A 88 7.58 20.75 8.75
C GLY A 88 8.83 20.03 9.25
N GLN A 89 9.59 20.70 10.11
CA GLN A 89 10.89 20.22 10.55
C GLN A 89 10.96 20.25 12.08
N ALA A 90 11.29 19.10 12.67
CA ALA A 90 11.56 18.98 14.10
C ALA A 90 13.06 19.06 14.40
N GLN A 91 13.90 18.56 13.49
CA GLN A 91 15.36 18.54 13.60
C GLN A 91 16.01 18.83 12.24
N LYS A 92 17.26 19.26 12.22
CA LYS A 92 17.99 19.51 10.97
C LYS A 92 18.09 18.22 10.15
N LEU A 93 17.56 18.24 8.92
CA LEU A 93 17.67 17.13 8.00
C LEU A 93 19.10 17.02 7.45
N THR A 94 19.58 15.79 7.33
CA THR A 94 20.91 15.44 6.79
C THR A 94 20.79 14.15 5.99
N THR A 95 21.82 13.81 5.22
CA THR A 95 21.88 12.58 4.41
C THR A 95 21.95 11.29 5.24
N ASP A 96 22.33 11.38 6.52
CA ASP A 96 22.33 10.24 7.46
C ASP A 96 20.91 9.78 7.85
N HIS A 97 19.91 10.61 7.57
CA HIS A 97 18.51 10.30 7.86
C HIS A 97 17.88 9.46 6.75
N VAL A 98 16.80 8.78 7.11
CA VAL A 98 16.08 7.89 6.20
C VAL A 98 14.68 8.41 5.99
N VAL A 99 14.21 8.31 4.75
CA VAL A 99 12.86 8.68 4.36
C VAL A 99 11.96 7.46 4.41
N LEU A 100 10.77 7.64 4.98
CA LEU A 100 9.71 6.64 5.03
C LEU A 100 8.54 7.10 4.16
N LEU A 101 8.21 6.27 3.17
CA LEU A 101 7.01 6.41 2.34
C LEU A 101 6.23 5.10 2.36
N ARG A 102 4.91 5.22 2.22
CA ARG A 102 4.03 4.05 2.14
C ARG A 102 3.51 3.90 0.71
N PRO A 103 3.47 2.68 0.17
CA PRO A 103 2.76 2.43 -1.08
C PRO A 103 1.30 2.90 -0.96
N PRO A 104 0.71 3.44 -2.04
CA PRO A 104 -0.72 3.76 -2.04
C PRO A 104 -1.53 2.51 -1.70
N ARG A 105 -2.51 2.65 -0.80
CA ARG A 105 -3.43 1.55 -0.48
C ARG A 105 -4.31 1.28 -1.70
N GLU A 106 -4.17 0.10 -2.30
CA GLU A 106 -5.17 -0.37 -3.25
C GLU A 106 -6.49 -0.56 -2.51
N HIS A 107 -7.54 0.09 -3.00
CA HIS A 107 -8.87 -0.08 -2.44
C HIS A 107 -9.38 -1.48 -2.77
N TRP A 108 -10.12 -2.09 -1.84
CA TRP A 108 -10.62 -3.46 -1.99
C TRP A 108 -11.45 -3.67 -3.26
N TYR A 109 -12.22 -2.66 -3.69
CA TYR A 109 -13.05 -2.69 -4.89
C TYR A 109 -12.25 -2.53 -6.20
N ALA A 110 -11.02 -2.04 -6.13
CA ALA A 110 -10.13 -1.93 -7.29
C ALA A 110 -9.41 -3.25 -7.60
N SER A 111 -9.53 -4.24 -6.71
CA SER A 111 -8.92 -5.56 -6.89
C SER A 111 -9.62 -6.37 -7.98
N LYS A 112 -8.85 -6.92 -8.94
CA LYS A 112 -9.37 -7.89 -9.92
C LYS A 112 -10.04 -9.10 -9.26
N ARG A 113 -9.53 -9.52 -8.09
CA ARG A 113 -10.06 -10.66 -7.33
C ARG A 113 -11.47 -10.42 -6.82
N PHE A 114 -11.74 -9.18 -6.40
CA PHE A 114 -13.08 -8.77 -6.00
C PHE A 114 -14.07 -8.92 -7.16
N TRP A 115 -13.73 -8.38 -8.34
CA TRP A 115 -14.58 -8.46 -9.52
C TRP A 115 -14.75 -9.88 -10.06
N THR A 116 -13.71 -10.71 -10.05
CA THR A 116 -13.85 -12.12 -10.43
C THR A 116 -14.75 -12.89 -9.47
N GLY A 117 -14.70 -12.60 -8.17
CA GLY A 117 -15.59 -13.20 -7.18
C GLY A 117 -17.03 -12.73 -7.35
N ALA A 118 -17.25 -11.42 -7.56
CA ALA A 118 -18.56 -10.84 -7.79
C ALA A 118 -19.22 -11.41 -9.06
N LEU A 119 -18.49 -11.48 -10.17
CA LEU A 119 -18.97 -12.08 -11.42
C LEU A 119 -19.27 -13.58 -11.25
N GLY A 120 -18.39 -14.32 -10.58
CA GLY A 120 -18.60 -15.74 -10.29
C GLY A 120 -19.86 -16.01 -9.46
N GLY A 121 -20.10 -15.20 -8.42
CA GLY A 121 -21.31 -15.27 -7.60
C GLY A 121 -22.59 -14.98 -8.40
N LEU A 122 -22.54 -14.00 -9.31
CA LEU A 122 -23.66 -13.67 -10.19
C LEU A 122 -24.02 -14.83 -11.13
N VAL A 123 -23.03 -15.43 -11.77
CA VAL A 123 -23.24 -16.58 -12.67
C VAL A 123 -23.79 -17.78 -11.91
N ALA A 124 -23.23 -18.09 -10.74
CA ALA A 124 -23.72 -19.19 -9.91
C ALA A 124 -25.16 -18.95 -9.42
N GLY A 125 -25.48 -17.73 -8.97
CA GLY A 125 -26.83 -17.35 -8.56
C GLY A 125 -27.85 -17.47 -9.70
N PHE A 126 -27.47 -17.05 -10.91
CA PHE A 126 -28.32 -17.16 -12.09
C PHE A 126 -28.62 -18.62 -12.47
N LEU A 127 -27.59 -19.49 -12.47
CA LEU A 127 -27.75 -20.91 -12.79
C LEU A 127 -28.60 -21.65 -11.74
N ILE A 128 -28.44 -21.33 -10.46
CA ILE A 128 -29.26 -21.92 -9.39
C ILE A 128 -30.71 -21.45 -9.53
N GLY A 129 -30.94 -20.14 -9.72
CA GLY A 129 -32.27 -19.58 -9.86
C GLY A 129 -33.03 -20.08 -11.10
N HIS A 130 -32.33 -20.42 -12.18
CA HIS A 130 -32.93 -20.99 -13.39
C HIS A 130 -33.27 -22.49 -13.26
N SER A 131 -32.72 -23.18 -12.25
CA SER A 131 -32.94 -24.61 -12.01
C SER A 131 -34.05 -24.93 -10.98
N THR A 132 -34.73 -23.89 -10.50
CA THR A 132 -35.94 -23.92 -9.66
C THR A 132 -37.14 -23.42 -10.45
#